data_AF-A0AAU6EZE6-F1
#
_entry.id   AF-A0AAU6EZE6-F1
#
_cell.length_a   1.000
_cell.length_b   1.000
_cell.length_c   1.000
_cell.angle_alpha   90.00
_cell.angle_beta   90.00
_cell.angle_gamma   90.00
#
_symmetry.space_group_name_H-M   'P 1'
#
loop_
_entity.id
_entity.type
_entity.pdbx_description
1 polymer ?
#
loop_
_entity_poly.entity_id
_entity_poly.type
_entity_poly.pdbx_seq_one_letter_code
_entity_poly.pdbx_strand_id
1 'polypeptide(L)'
;MAIRIPKAELPTELKDNMIKALGSVPEPVEVLFNQPELARANQEFSAKVGSWNAADAGLKTFAHMAVAAQIGCSWCLDINYFAAQNQNLDLAKASQVPRWRESDLFTPLERDVLEYAEAMTNTPPTVTDELSAGLLDRLGPAALVELTVFIGFANFASRTNTAHGITSQGYSEACEVPLAARPERSGVASAA
;
A
#
# COMPACT_ATOMS: atom_id res chain seq x y z
N MET A 1 17.50 8.58 2.47
CA MET A 1 18.09 7.54 3.35
C MET A 1 18.60 6.44 2.42
N ALA A 2 19.77 5.85 2.67
CA ALA A 2 20.29 4.80 1.79
C ALA A 2 19.56 3.47 2.06
N ILE A 3 19.30 2.71 1.00
CA ILE A 3 18.81 1.33 1.08
C ILE A 3 19.75 0.50 1.97
N ARG A 4 19.19 -0.26 2.92
CA ARG A 4 19.98 -1.00 3.93
C ARG A 4 20.54 -2.32 3.42
N ILE A 5 19.89 -2.89 2.41
CA ILE A 5 20.30 -4.16 1.78
C ILE A 5 20.83 -3.84 0.37
N PRO A 6 21.98 -4.41 -0.04
CA PRO A 6 22.49 -4.24 -1.40
C PRO A 6 21.46 -4.70 -2.45
N LYS A 7 21.47 -4.09 -3.62
CA LYS A 7 20.66 -4.53 -4.76
C LYS A 7 21.34 -5.75 -5.40
N ALA A 8 20.61 -6.86 -5.55
CA ALA A 8 21.10 -8.02 -6.27
C ALA A 8 20.92 -7.85 -7.78
N GLU A 9 21.75 -8.53 -8.55
CA GLU A 9 21.62 -8.57 -10.00
C GLU A 9 20.47 -9.51 -10.40
N LEU A 10 19.46 -8.95 -11.07
CA LEU A 10 18.36 -9.74 -11.62
C LEU A 10 18.72 -10.33 -13.00
N PRO A 11 18.14 -11.48 -13.39
CA PRO A 11 18.21 -11.99 -14.76
C PRO A 11 17.73 -10.95 -15.78
N THR A 12 18.39 -10.86 -16.93
CA THR A 12 18.10 -9.85 -17.97
C THR A 12 16.63 -9.85 -18.38
N GLU A 13 16.07 -11.03 -18.64
CA GLU A 13 14.65 -11.18 -19.01
C GLU A 13 13.70 -10.65 -17.93
N LEU A 14 14.03 -10.85 -16.65
CA LEU A 14 13.23 -10.34 -15.54
C LEU A 14 13.29 -8.80 -15.47
N LYS A 15 14.48 -8.22 -15.65
CA LYS A 15 14.66 -6.76 -15.71
C LYS A 15 13.86 -6.15 -16.84
N ASP A 16 13.98 -6.71 -18.05
CA ASP A 16 13.33 -6.19 -19.25
C ASP A 16 11.81 -6.22 -19.12
N ASN A 17 11.26 -7.30 -18.56
CA ASN A 17 9.82 -7.42 -18.30
C ASN A 17 9.33 -6.37 -17.29
N MET A 18 10.11 -6.09 -16.23
CA MET A 18 9.75 -5.07 -15.24
C MET A 18 9.83 -3.65 -15.80
N ILE A 19 10.89 -3.34 -16.55
CA ILE A 19 11.04 -2.05 -17.22
C ILE A 19 9.88 -1.83 -18.19
N LYS A 20 9.47 -2.86 -18.94
CA LYS A 20 8.33 -2.76 -19.84
C LYS A 20 7.01 -2.53 -19.11
N ALA A 21 6.81 -3.15 -17.95
CA ALA A 21 5.54 -3.08 -17.21
C ALA A 21 5.43 -1.83 -16.33
N LEU A 22 6.53 -1.37 -15.74
CA LEU A 22 6.55 -0.35 -14.69
C LEU A 22 7.43 0.85 -15.04
N GLY A 23 8.17 0.83 -16.15
CA GLY A 23 9.10 1.90 -16.56
C GLY A 23 10.49 1.81 -15.90
N SER A 24 10.61 1.09 -14.78
CA SER A 24 11.87 0.86 -14.07
C SER A 24 11.81 -0.43 -13.26
N VAL A 25 12.96 -0.92 -12.80
CA VAL A 25 13.03 -2.08 -11.91
C VAL A 25 12.70 -1.63 -10.47
N PRO A 26 11.69 -2.23 -9.82
CA PRO A 26 11.39 -1.91 -8.43
C PRO A 26 12.51 -2.33 -7.47
N GLU A 27 12.96 -1.40 -6.64
CA GLU A 27 13.97 -1.65 -5.61
C GLU A 27 13.63 -2.79 -4.64
N PRO A 28 12.35 -2.97 -4.21
CA PRO A 28 11.99 -4.13 -3.41
C PRO A 28 12.31 -5.46 -4.08
N VAL A 29 12.20 -5.54 -5.41
CA VAL A 29 12.55 -6.77 -6.14
C VAL A 29 14.05 -7.00 -6.09
N GLU A 30 14.85 -5.98 -6.40
CA GLU A 30 16.32 -6.07 -6.38
C GLU A 30 16.84 -6.44 -4.97
N VAL A 31 16.22 -5.91 -3.92
CA VAL A 31 16.56 -6.23 -2.53
C VAL A 31 16.20 -7.66 -2.17
N LEU A 32 14.97 -8.10 -2.46
CA LEU A 32 14.55 -9.46 -2.14
C LEU A 32 15.35 -10.51 -2.91
N PHE A 33 15.85 -10.18 -4.10
CA PHE A 33 16.60 -11.12 -4.96
C PHE A 33 18.01 -11.46 -4.42
N ASN A 34 18.45 -10.86 -3.31
CA ASN A 34 19.53 -11.44 -2.50
C ASN A 34 19.19 -12.87 -2.02
N GLN A 35 17.91 -13.25 -2.03
CA GLN A 35 17.42 -14.61 -1.84
C GLN A 35 16.39 -14.93 -2.95
N PRO A 36 16.82 -15.52 -4.09
CA PRO A 36 15.98 -15.67 -5.29
C PRO A 36 14.69 -16.51 -5.10
N GLU A 37 14.74 -17.58 -4.31
CA GLU A 37 13.58 -18.44 -4.06
C GLU A 37 12.50 -17.70 -3.26
N LEU A 38 12.92 -16.90 -2.27
CA LEU A 38 12.06 -16.03 -1.49
C LEU A 38 11.50 -14.91 -2.36
N ALA A 39 12.34 -14.28 -3.21
CA ALA A 39 11.90 -13.25 -4.13
C ALA A 39 10.79 -13.76 -5.07
N ARG A 40 10.97 -14.96 -5.64
CA ARG A 40 9.97 -15.61 -6.49
C ARG A 40 8.67 -15.87 -5.73
N ALA A 41 8.75 -16.47 -4.54
CA ALA A 41 7.57 -16.74 -3.71
C ALA A 41 6.83 -15.44 -3.32
N ASN A 42 7.57 -14.38 -2.99
CA ASN A 42 7.00 -13.07 -2.67
C ASN A 42 6.29 -12.46 -3.89
N GLN A 43 6.88 -12.55 -5.08
CA GLN A 43 6.28 -12.07 -6.32
C GLN A 43 5.01 -12.85 -6.69
N GLU A 44 5.05 -14.17 -6.60
CA GLU A 44 3.88 -15.04 -6.84
C GLU A 44 2.74 -14.68 -5.88
N PHE A 45 3.04 -14.51 -4.59
CA PHE A 45 2.03 -14.11 -3.60
C PHE A 45 1.47 -12.72 -3.90
N SER A 46 2.34 -11.75 -4.18
CA SER A 46 1.93 -10.37 -4.54
C SER A 46 1.03 -10.34 -5.78
N ALA A 47 1.37 -11.13 -6.81
CA ALA A 47 0.57 -11.25 -8.03
C ALA A 47 -0.79 -11.88 -7.75
N LYS A 48 -0.86 -12.90 -6.89
CA LYS A 48 -2.14 -13.49 -6.46
C LYS A 48 -3.00 -12.50 -5.70
N VAL A 49 -2.43 -11.80 -4.73
CA VAL A 49 -3.12 -10.74 -3.96
C VAL A 49 -3.71 -9.68 -4.90
N GLY A 50 -2.94 -9.24 -5.90
CA GLY A 50 -3.39 -8.28 -6.91
C GLY A 50 -4.47 -8.79 -7.87
N SER A 51 -4.58 -10.12 -8.04
CA SER A 51 -5.55 -10.74 -8.97
C SER A 51 -6.93 -10.97 -8.38
N TRP A 52 -7.09 -10.85 -7.06
CA TRP A 52 -8.38 -11.07 -6.41
C TRP A 52 -9.40 -9.99 -6.77
N ASN A 53 -10.69 -10.32 -6.74
CA ASN A 53 -11.75 -9.46 -7.28
C ASN A 53 -13.09 -9.53 -6.51
N ALA A 54 -13.12 -10.12 -5.31
CA ALA A 54 -14.29 -10.07 -4.45
C ALA A 54 -14.45 -8.68 -3.81
N ALA A 55 -13.35 -7.99 -3.50
CA ALA A 55 -13.36 -6.60 -3.07
C ALA A 55 -13.05 -5.66 -4.23
N ASP A 56 -13.70 -4.49 -4.24
CA ASP A 56 -13.47 -3.45 -5.23
C ASP A 56 -11.98 -3.04 -5.27
N ALA A 57 -11.44 -2.87 -6.48
CA ALA A 57 -10.03 -2.55 -6.68
C ALA A 57 -9.65 -1.16 -6.12
N GLY A 58 -10.56 -0.19 -6.22
CA GLY A 58 -10.36 1.15 -5.66
C GLY A 58 -10.30 1.13 -4.13
N LEU A 59 -11.21 0.39 -3.48
CA LEU A 59 -11.17 0.21 -2.03
C LEU A 59 -9.87 -0.42 -1.55
N LYS A 60 -9.38 -1.45 -2.27
CA LYS A 60 -8.08 -2.08 -1.96
C LYS A 60 -6.91 -1.10 -2.15
N THR A 61 -6.91 -0.34 -3.23
CA THR A 61 -5.87 0.68 -3.49
C THR A 61 -5.85 1.74 -2.37
N PHE A 62 -7.00 2.29 -1.99
CA PHE A 62 -7.08 3.26 -0.89
C PHE A 62 -6.69 2.66 0.47
N ALA A 63 -7.08 1.42 0.76
CA ALA A 63 -6.66 0.71 1.96
C ALA A 63 -5.13 0.54 2.01
N HIS A 64 -4.48 0.15 0.90
CA HIS A 64 -3.02 0.05 0.84
C HIS A 64 -2.35 1.41 1.08
N MET A 65 -2.87 2.46 0.45
CA MET A 65 -2.34 3.82 0.63
C MET A 65 -2.47 4.29 2.08
N ALA A 66 -3.56 3.98 2.78
CA ALA A 66 -3.73 4.28 4.20
C ALA A 66 -2.71 3.53 5.08
N VAL A 67 -2.53 2.22 4.83
CA VAL A 67 -1.50 1.41 5.52
C VAL A 67 -0.11 1.99 5.31
N ALA A 68 0.23 2.32 4.06
CA ALA A 68 1.52 2.89 3.69
C ALA A 68 1.75 4.26 4.35
N ALA A 69 0.74 5.14 4.35
CA ALA A 69 0.79 6.44 5.01
C ALA A 69 0.96 6.30 6.53
N GLN A 70 0.26 5.33 7.14
CA GLN A 70 0.33 5.10 8.58
C GLN A 70 1.71 4.59 9.01
N ILE A 71 2.28 3.64 8.27
CA ILE A 71 3.61 3.05 8.53
C ILE A 71 4.74 4.00 8.14
N GLY A 72 4.52 4.86 7.13
CA GLY A 72 5.56 5.73 6.56
C GLY A 72 6.32 5.08 5.40
N CYS A 73 5.74 4.11 4.69
CA CYS A 73 6.34 3.51 3.51
C CYS A 73 6.15 4.42 2.28
N SER A 74 7.10 5.32 2.03
CA SER A 74 7.05 6.24 0.86
C SER A 74 7.01 5.50 -0.47
N TRP A 75 7.76 4.39 -0.62
CA TRP A 75 7.71 3.54 -1.82
C TRP A 75 6.32 2.95 -2.06
N CYS A 76 5.64 2.52 -1.00
CA CYS A 76 4.33 1.92 -1.10
C CYS A 76 3.27 2.96 -1.51
N LEU A 77 3.38 4.20 -1.01
CA LEU A 77 2.53 5.30 -1.48
C LEU A 77 2.77 5.61 -2.96
N ASP A 78 4.04 5.66 -3.35
CA ASP A 78 4.50 5.95 -4.70
C ASP A 78 3.93 4.96 -5.74
N ILE A 79 4.09 3.66 -5.51
CA ILE A 79 3.60 2.62 -6.42
C ILE A 79 2.07 2.50 -6.43
N ASN A 80 1.40 2.74 -5.30
CA ASN A 80 -0.06 2.72 -5.26
C ASN A 80 -0.66 3.95 -5.95
N TYR A 81 0.06 5.07 -6.00
CA TYR A 81 -0.36 6.22 -6.79
C TYR A 81 -0.32 5.91 -8.29
N PHE A 82 0.76 5.28 -8.76
CA PHE A 82 0.85 4.75 -10.13
C PHE A 82 -0.25 3.70 -10.41
N ALA A 83 -0.54 2.82 -9.45
CA ALA A 83 -1.63 1.86 -9.58
C ALA A 83 -3.01 2.56 -9.69
N ALA A 84 -3.26 3.60 -8.90
CA ALA A 84 -4.49 4.39 -8.95
C ALA A 84 -4.68 5.03 -10.34
N GLN A 85 -3.62 5.57 -10.93
CA GLN A 85 -3.63 6.08 -12.30
C GLN A 85 -4.02 5.00 -13.31
N ASN A 86 -3.37 3.83 -13.24
CA ASN A 86 -3.62 2.73 -14.18
C ASN A 86 -5.01 2.08 -14.00
N GLN A 87 -5.60 2.21 -12.81
CA GLN A 87 -6.97 1.78 -12.52
C GLN A 87 -8.02 2.84 -12.89
N ASN A 88 -7.63 4.00 -13.42
CA ASN A 88 -8.51 5.16 -13.69
C ASN A 88 -9.27 5.64 -12.45
N LEU A 89 -8.65 5.55 -11.27
CA LEU A 89 -9.20 6.14 -10.05
C LEU A 89 -9.02 7.66 -10.09
N ASP A 90 -9.86 8.36 -9.32
CA ASP A 90 -9.73 9.80 -9.11
C ASP A 90 -8.39 10.09 -8.39
N LEU A 91 -7.44 10.68 -9.11
CA LEU A 91 -6.12 11.02 -8.60
C LEU A 91 -6.13 12.15 -7.56
N ALA A 92 -7.15 13.02 -7.59
CA ALA A 92 -7.36 14.02 -6.54
C ALA A 92 -7.85 13.35 -5.26
N LYS A 93 -8.71 12.32 -5.36
CA LYS A 93 -9.07 11.49 -4.21
C LYS A 93 -7.87 10.69 -3.67
N ALA A 94 -7.12 10.02 -4.56
CA ALA A 94 -5.94 9.23 -4.18
C ALA A 94 -4.89 10.09 -3.46
N SER A 95 -4.67 11.33 -3.91
CA SER A 95 -3.71 12.23 -3.26
C SER A 95 -4.11 12.62 -1.84
N GLN A 96 -5.41 12.63 -1.53
CA GLN A 96 -5.93 12.96 -0.21
C GLN A 96 -5.93 11.79 0.80
N VAL A 97 -5.57 10.56 0.39
CA VAL A 97 -5.60 9.40 1.30
C VAL A 97 -4.78 9.64 2.59
N PRO A 98 -3.57 10.23 2.59
CA PRO A 98 -2.83 10.50 3.83
C PRO A 98 -3.52 11.46 4.82
N ARG A 99 -4.51 12.23 4.35
CA ARG A 99 -5.30 13.21 5.13
C ARG A 99 -6.80 12.93 5.07
N TRP A 100 -7.20 11.69 4.79
CA TRP A 100 -8.59 11.37 4.44
C TRP A 100 -9.64 11.79 5.48
N ARG A 101 -9.25 11.88 6.76
CA ARG A 101 -10.14 12.35 7.83
C ARG A 101 -10.56 13.82 7.68
N GLU A 102 -9.74 14.62 7.02
CA GLU A 102 -9.95 16.04 6.74
C GLU A 102 -10.53 16.28 5.33
N SER A 103 -10.64 15.24 4.51
CA SER A 103 -11.07 15.34 3.11
C SER A 103 -12.53 14.97 2.95
N ASP A 104 -13.29 15.84 2.29
CA ASP A 104 -14.69 15.61 1.93
C ASP A 104 -14.88 14.78 0.64
N LEU A 105 -13.78 14.30 0.03
CA LEU A 105 -13.83 13.56 -1.23
C LEU A 105 -14.31 12.11 -1.05
N PHE A 106 -14.14 11.53 0.14
CA PHE A 106 -14.40 10.11 0.40
C PHE A 106 -15.85 9.84 0.78
N THR A 107 -16.45 8.85 0.13
CA THR A 107 -17.77 8.31 0.48
C THR A 107 -17.75 7.66 1.87
N PRO A 108 -18.90 7.46 2.52
CA PRO A 108 -18.96 6.78 3.81
C PRO A 108 -18.29 5.39 3.79
N LEU A 109 -18.51 4.60 2.74
CA LEU A 109 -17.88 3.27 2.62
C LEU A 109 -16.35 3.37 2.49
N GLU A 110 -15.84 4.30 1.68
CA GLU A 110 -14.39 4.50 1.55
C GLU A 110 -13.78 4.94 2.88
N ARG A 111 -14.46 5.80 3.65
CA ARG A 111 -14.01 6.22 4.99
C ARG A 111 -13.97 5.05 5.97
N ASP A 112 -14.98 4.17 5.96
CA ASP A 112 -15.00 2.96 6.79
C ASP A 112 -13.84 2.02 6.42
N VAL A 113 -13.54 1.87 5.13
CA VAL A 113 -12.39 1.06 4.64
C VAL A 113 -11.05 1.65 5.07
N LEU A 114 -10.89 2.97 4.95
CA LEU A 114 -9.69 3.69 5.40
C LEU A 114 -9.51 3.56 6.91
N GLU A 115 -10.58 3.71 7.69
CA GLU A 115 -10.56 3.50 9.14
C GLU A 115 -10.18 2.07 9.51
N TYR A 116 -10.75 1.09 8.83
CA TYR A 116 -10.45 -0.32 9.05
C TYR A 116 -8.99 -0.66 8.72
N ALA A 117 -8.45 -0.10 7.63
CA ALA A 117 -7.05 -0.25 7.27
C ALA A 117 -6.11 0.36 8.34
N GLU A 118 -6.41 1.55 8.86
CA GLU A 118 -5.66 2.17 9.97
C GLU A 118 -5.74 1.33 11.26
N ALA A 119 -6.94 0.86 11.61
CA ALA A 119 -7.20 0.05 12.80
C ALA A 119 -6.48 -1.32 12.76
N MET A 120 -6.45 -1.99 11.60
CA MET A 120 -5.66 -3.20 11.39
C MET A 120 -4.15 -2.96 11.49
N THR A 121 -3.70 -1.75 11.13
CA THR A 121 -2.28 -1.39 11.08
C THR A 121 -1.72 -0.96 12.44
N ASN A 122 -2.59 -0.55 13.38
CA ASN A 122 -2.19 -0.21 14.74
C ASN A 122 -1.44 -1.37 15.42
N THR A 123 -0.60 -1.03 16.40
CA THR A 123 0.15 -2.02 17.18
C THR A 123 -0.06 -1.71 18.67
N PRO A 124 -0.95 -2.45 19.38
CA PRO A 124 -1.75 -3.58 18.88
C PRO A 124 -2.87 -3.15 17.90
N PRO A 125 -3.39 -4.06 17.05
CA PRO A 125 -4.55 -3.78 16.20
C PRO A 125 -5.77 -3.36 17.02
N THR A 126 -6.58 -2.45 16.47
CA THR A 126 -7.72 -1.82 17.16
C THR A 126 -9.04 -1.95 16.38
N VAL A 127 -9.18 -2.98 15.56
CA VAL A 127 -10.44 -3.25 14.84
C VAL A 127 -11.54 -3.54 15.85
N THR A 128 -12.66 -2.82 15.78
CA THR A 128 -13.83 -3.06 16.63
C THR A 128 -14.85 -3.95 15.92
N ASP A 129 -15.72 -4.59 16.71
CA ASP A 129 -16.79 -5.44 16.19
C ASP A 129 -17.78 -4.61 15.34
N GLU A 130 -18.06 -3.36 15.74
CA GLU A 130 -18.96 -2.47 15.01
C GLU A 130 -18.41 -2.10 13.64
N LEU A 131 -17.11 -1.78 13.55
CA LEU A 131 -16.47 -1.45 12.28
C LEU A 131 -16.46 -2.66 11.34
N SER A 132 -16.13 -3.84 11.88
CA SER A 132 -16.16 -5.09 11.10
C SER A 132 -17.57 -5.44 10.65
N ALA A 133 -18.59 -5.27 11.51
CA ALA A 133 -19.98 -5.57 11.17
C ALA A 133 -20.53 -4.60 10.11
N GLY A 134 -20.20 -3.30 10.21
CA GLY A 134 -20.61 -2.30 9.22
C GLY A 134 -20.03 -2.58 7.83
N LEU A 135 -18.75 -2.96 7.75
CA LEU A 135 -18.16 -3.38 6.48
C LEU A 135 -18.72 -4.71 5.98
N LEU A 136 -18.98 -5.67 6.87
CA LEU A 136 -19.58 -6.95 6.50
C LEU A 136 -20.96 -6.78 5.87
N ASP A 137 -21.81 -5.91 6.44
CA ASP A 137 -23.15 -5.61 5.92
C ASP A 137 -23.10 -4.98 4.52
N ARG A 138 -22.17 -4.04 4.31
CA ARG A 138 -22.06 -3.29 3.04
C ARG A 138 -21.34 -4.07 1.93
N LEU A 139 -20.32 -4.84 2.28
CA LEU A 139 -19.44 -5.51 1.31
C LEU A 139 -19.81 -7.00 1.11
N GLY A 140 -20.40 -7.62 2.14
CA GLY A 140 -20.59 -9.06 2.20
C GLY A 140 -19.31 -9.82 2.62
N PRO A 141 -19.46 -11.11 2.95
CA PRO A 141 -18.39 -11.90 3.59
C PRO A 141 -17.17 -12.11 2.69
N ALA A 142 -17.37 -12.38 1.39
CA ALA A 142 -16.27 -12.64 0.47
C ALA A 142 -15.36 -11.41 0.30
N ALA A 143 -15.97 -10.24 0.11
CA ALA A 143 -15.27 -8.97 -0.05
C ALA A 143 -14.54 -8.55 1.23
N LEU A 144 -15.17 -8.69 2.40
CA LEU A 144 -14.51 -8.35 3.67
C LEU A 144 -13.29 -9.26 3.92
N VAL A 145 -13.41 -10.58 3.73
CA VAL A 145 -12.28 -11.50 3.88
C VAL A 145 -11.13 -11.12 2.95
N GLU A 146 -11.42 -10.85 1.67
CA GLU A 146 -10.41 -10.42 0.71
C GLU A 146 -9.74 -9.11 1.14
N LEU A 147 -10.53 -8.10 1.54
CA LEU A 147 -10.03 -6.81 1.99
C LEU A 147 -9.12 -6.95 3.22
N THR A 148 -9.53 -7.72 4.22
CA THR A 148 -8.75 -7.97 5.43
C THR A 148 -7.40 -8.63 5.10
N VAL A 149 -7.38 -9.67 4.26
CA VAL A 149 -6.14 -10.34 3.88
C VAL A 149 -5.25 -9.41 3.04
N PHE A 150 -5.84 -8.63 2.14
CA PHE A 150 -5.14 -7.63 1.34
C PHE A 150 -4.48 -6.55 2.23
N ILE A 151 -5.17 -6.06 3.26
CA ILE A 151 -4.60 -5.11 4.24
C ILE A 151 -3.47 -5.76 5.05
N GLY A 152 -3.59 -7.05 5.37
CA GLY A 152 -2.51 -7.83 5.98
C GLY A 152 -1.26 -7.88 5.09
N PHE A 153 -1.43 -8.13 3.79
CA PHE A 153 -0.35 -8.06 2.82
C PHE A 153 0.26 -6.65 2.71
N ALA A 154 -0.57 -5.60 2.67
CA ALA A 154 -0.11 -4.22 2.63
C ALA A 154 0.75 -3.87 3.88
N ASN A 155 0.38 -4.38 5.05
CA ASN A 155 1.16 -4.25 6.28
C ASN A 155 2.52 -4.94 6.16
N PHE A 156 2.53 -6.19 5.68
CA PHE A 156 3.74 -6.95 5.43
C PHE A 156 4.68 -6.22 4.45
N ALA A 157 4.16 -5.79 3.29
CA ALA A 157 4.94 -5.10 2.27
C ALA A 157 5.50 -3.77 2.81
N SER A 158 4.65 -2.96 3.45
CA SER A 158 5.05 -1.65 3.99
C SER A 158 6.10 -1.75 5.08
N ARG A 159 5.97 -2.71 6.01
CA ARG A 159 6.95 -2.92 7.09
C ARG A 159 8.26 -3.46 6.53
N THR A 160 8.20 -4.41 5.60
CA THR A 160 9.39 -5.00 4.96
C THR A 160 10.20 -3.95 4.20
N ASN A 161 9.54 -3.16 3.34
CA ASN A 161 10.20 -2.09 2.58
C ASN A 161 10.82 -1.03 3.50
N THR A 162 10.07 -0.60 4.52
CA THR A 162 10.55 0.37 5.51
C THR A 162 11.76 -0.17 6.30
N ALA A 163 11.74 -1.45 6.68
CA ALA A 163 12.84 -2.13 7.36
C ALA A 163 14.09 -2.25 6.46
N HIS A 164 13.92 -2.50 5.16
CA HIS A 164 15.00 -2.47 4.18
C HIS A 164 15.49 -1.06 3.82
N GLY A 165 14.84 -0.01 4.31
CA GLY A 165 15.22 1.38 4.04
C GLY A 165 14.90 1.83 2.62
N ILE A 166 13.96 1.16 1.97
CA ILE A 166 13.50 1.48 0.62
C ILE A 166 12.63 2.74 0.68
N THR A 167 12.88 3.66 -0.24
CA THR A 167 12.14 4.92 -0.37
C THR A 167 11.46 5.03 -1.73
N SER A 168 10.64 6.05 -1.93
CA SER A 168 10.04 6.36 -3.23
C SER A 168 11.10 6.35 -4.36
N GLN A 169 10.68 5.85 -5.52
CA GLN A 169 11.47 5.72 -6.75
C GLN A 169 10.90 6.57 -7.90
N GLY A 170 10.04 7.54 -7.58
CA GLY A 170 9.43 8.45 -8.56
C GLY A 170 8.33 7.83 -9.42
N TYR A 171 7.72 6.71 -9.02
CA TYR A 171 6.57 6.14 -9.76
C TYR A 171 5.38 7.12 -9.85
N SER A 172 5.23 7.98 -8.85
CA SER A 172 4.24 9.05 -8.76
C SER A 172 4.65 10.33 -9.49
N GLU A 173 5.92 10.48 -9.91
CA GLU A 173 6.38 11.63 -10.70
C GLU A 173 5.86 11.58 -12.15
N ALA A 174 5.35 10.43 -12.60
CA ALA A 174 4.64 10.28 -13.87
C ALA A 174 3.22 10.91 -13.84
N CYS A 175 2.74 11.35 -12.67
CA CYS A 175 1.44 11.98 -12.48
C CYS A 175 1.57 13.48 -12.19
N GLU A 176 0.62 14.27 -12.71
CA GLU A 176 0.59 15.73 -12.51
C GLU A 176 0.06 16.20 -11.14
N VAL A 177 -0.51 15.29 -10.34
CA VAL A 177 -1.12 15.62 -9.03
C VAL A 177 -0.22 15.14 -7.88
N PRO A 178 0.31 16.05 -7.04
CA PRO A 178 1.18 15.68 -5.93
C PRO A 178 0.40 15.02 -4.78
N LEU A 179 1.01 14.02 -4.13
CA LEU A 179 0.48 13.38 -2.91
C LEU A 179 0.37 14.39 -1.76
N ALA A 180 -0.76 14.38 -1.03
CA ALA A 180 -0.91 15.24 0.14
C ALA A 180 0.01 14.78 1.28
N ALA A 181 0.69 15.73 1.92
CA ALA A 181 1.46 15.45 3.12
C ALA A 181 0.55 15.01 4.26
N ARG A 182 0.97 13.98 5.01
CA ARG A 182 0.29 13.58 6.24
C ARG A 182 0.27 14.76 7.23
N PRO A 183 -0.80 14.99 8.01
CA PRO A 183 -0.78 15.98 9.06
C PRO A 183 0.30 15.61 10.09
N GLU A 184 1.03 16.59 10.61
CA GLU A 184 2.00 16.34 11.67
C GLU A 184 1.28 15.72 12.88
N ARG A 185 1.74 14.56 13.35
CA ARG A 185 1.27 14.02 14.63
C ARG A 185 1.73 14.99 15.71
N SER A 186 0.81 15.63 16.44
CA SER A 186 1.15 16.30 17.70
C SER A 186 1.86 15.27 18.58
N GLY A 187 3.11 15.58 18.93
CA GLY A 187 4.05 14.62 19.50
C GLY A 187 3.47 13.89 20.70
N VAL A 188 3.30 12.57 20.57
CA VAL A 188 3.33 11.71 21.75
C VAL A 188 4.80 11.67 22.15
N ALA A 189 5.14 12.47 23.16
CA ALA A 189 6.43 12.39 23.82
C ALA A 189 6.69 10.91 24.18
N SER A 190 7.77 10.35 23.64
CA SER A 190 8.30 9.09 24.16
C SER A 190 8.67 9.37 25.61
N ALA A 191 7.87 8.89 26.55
CA ALA A 191 8.29 8.81 27.93
C ALA A 191 9.50 7.86 28.00
N ALA A 192 10.51 8.32 28.73
CA ALA A 192 11.82 7.71 28.90
C ALA A 192 11.77 6.34 29.57
#